data_AF-A0A3D1QDN0-F1
#
_entry.id   AF-A0A3D1QDN0-F1
#
_cell.length_a   1.000
_cell.length_b   1.000
_cell.length_c   1.000
_cell.angle_alpha   90.00
_cell.angle_beta   90.00
_cell.angle_gamma   90.00
#
_symmetry.space_group_name_H-M   'P 1'
#
loop_
_entity.id
_entity.type
_entity.pdbx_description
1 polymer ?
#
loop_
_entity_poly.entity_id
_entity_poly.type
_entity_poly.pdbx_seq_one_letter_code
_entity_poly.pdbx_strand_id
1 'polypeptide(L)'
;MKNSIQSKLFIGLGLVILFFVLFSIFLNNNYLEKYYLNQKLSLLDSTAGLIDKQYKGLPEDILLALEGAENTASVNVIILDSRLQVKYLSLSRRNPTQRNELSLATIAERYDELTEYGSFNLITRDLRLNDDFLNLVYLLNNRDILVLSTPLAAIQANAAVANRFFLYTGAVTLLLGSLAAFLFARRFTQPILEMNRIAQDMTRLDFSRKVEVKSQDELGELGHSLNSLSEQLNRSISELQGANARLQEEVERERQIDEMRKEFISNVSHELKT
;
A
#
# COMPACT_ATOMS: atom_id res chain seq x y z
N MET A 1 -6.80 6.51 -30.90
CA MET A 1 -5.82 5.44 -30.59
C MET A 1 -6.52 4.43 -29.68
N LYS A 2 -6.72 3.17 -30.09
CA LYS A 2 -7.30 2.16 -29.19
C LYS A 2 -6.27 1.86 -28.09
N ASN A 3 -6.58 2.21 -26.85
CA ASN A 3 -5.70 1.92 -25.71
C ASN A 3 -5.50 0.40 -25.61
N SER A 4 -4.26 -0.06 -25.78
CA SER A 4 -3.88 -1.46 -25.60
C SER A 4 -4.31 -1.93 -24.21
N ILE A 5 -4.75 -3.19 -24.09
CA ILE A 5 -5.08 -3.81 -22.80
C ILE A 5 -3.91 -3.64 -21.82
N GLN A 6 -2.67 -3.68 -22.33
CA GLN A 6 -1.45 -3.49 -21.55
C GLN A 6 -1.41 -2.10 -20.90
N SER A 7 -1.76 -1.04 -21.64
CA SER A 7 -1.78 0.33 -21.11
C SER A 7 -2.87 0.50 -20.06
N LYS A 8 -4.04 -0.11 -20.26
CA LYS A 8 -5.12 -0.07 -19.26
C LYS A 8 -4.72 -0.77 -17.96
N LEU A 9 -4.09 -1.94 -18.06
CA LEU A 9 -3.64 -2.71 -16.90
C LEU A 9 -2.52 -1.98 -16.14
N PHE A 10 -1.54 -1.42 -16.88
CA PHE A 10 -0.46 -0.61 -16.31
C PHE A 10 -1.00 0.62 -15.59
N ILE A 11 -1.93 1.37 -16.21
CA ILE A 11 -2.55 2.54 -15.59
C ILE A 11 -3.34 2.12 -14.34
N GLY A 12 -4.11 1.04 -14.40
CA GLY A 12 -4.87 0.54 -13.26
C GLY A 12 -3.98 0.20 -12.06
N LEU A 13 -2.93 -0.61 -12.27
CA LEU A 13 -1.95 -0.95 -11.23
C LEU A 13 -1.21 0.29 -10.71
N GLY A 14 -0.81 1.19 -11.62
CA GLY A 14 -0.15 2.44 -11.27
C GLY A 14 -1.02 3.36 -10.42
N LEU A 15 -2.32 3.44 -10.71
CA LEU A 15 -3.28 4.22 -9.90
C LEU A 15 -3.44 3.65 -8.50
N VAL A 16 -3.45 2.31 -8.35
CA VAL A 16 -3.51 1.67 -7.03
C VAL A 16 -2.26 2.00 -6.22
N ILE A 17 -1.07 1.87 -6.81
CA ILE A 17 0.19 2.21 -6.13
C ILE A 17 0.21 3.69 -5.75
N LEU A 18 -0.16 4.57 -6.69
CA LEU A 18 -0.23 6.01 -6.46
C LEU A 18 -1.20 6.35 -5.33
N PHE A 19 -2.37 5.71 -5.29
CA PHE A 19 -3.33 5.87 -4.21
C PHE A 19 -2.71 5.52 -2.86
N PHE A 20 -2.06 4.36 -2.72
CA PHE A 20 -1.44 3.97 -1.45
C PHE A 20 -0.31 4.92 -1.02
N VAL A 21 0.50 5.41 -1.95
CA VAL A 21 1.56 6.36 -1.64
C VAL A 21 0.98 7.70 -1.20
N LEU A 22 0.00 8.23 -1.92
CA LEU A 22 -0.67 9.49 -1.54
C LEU A 22 -1.42 9.36 -0.22
N PHE A 23 -2.09 8.23 -0.01
CA PHE A 23 -2.80 7.94 1.23
C PHE A 23 -1.83 7.84 2.42
N SER A 24 -0.67 7.20 2.23
CA SER A 24 0.37 7.14 3.25
C SER A 24 0.92 8.52 3.59
N ILE A 25 1.21 9.36 2.59
CA ILE A 25 1.64 10.76 2.79
C ILE A 25 0.55 11.56 3.51
N PHE A 26 -0.72 11.39 3.12
CA PHE A 26 -1.86 12.05 3.76
C PHE A 26 -1.99 11.66 5.23
N LEU A 27 -1.97 10.37 5.56
CA LEU A 27 -2.04 9.89 6.93
C LEU A 27 -0.88 10.45 7.76
N ASN A 28 0.32 10.41 7.20
CA ASN A 28 1.50 10.88 7.88
C ASN A 28 1.42 12.38 8.22
N ASN A 29 1.07 13.22 7.23
CA ASN A 29 0.99 14.66 7.43
C ASN A 29 -0.12 15.08 8.41
N ASN A 30 -1.24 14.34 8.47
CA ASN A 30 -2.40 14.74 9.29
C ASN A 30 -2.42 14.12 10.70
N TYR A 31 -1.81 12.94 10.89
CA TYR A 31 -1.98 12.16 12.12
C TYR A 31 -0.68 11.87 12.86
N LEU A 32 0.50 11.97 12.21
CA LEU A 32 1.74 11.53 12.83
C LEU A 32 2.08 12.37 14.07
N GLU A 33 2.05 13.70 13.98
CA GLU A 33 2.33 14.58 15.12
C GLU A 33 1.39 14.30 16.30
N LYS A 34 0.09 14.16 16.03
CA LYS A 34 -0.92 13.83 17.05
C LYS A 34 -0.66 12.48 17.70
N TYR A 35 -0.26 11.49 16.90
CA TYR A 35 0.12 10.16 17.40
C TYR A 35 1.33 10.24 18.34
N TYR A 36 2.40 10.94 17.95
CA TYR A 36 3.57 11.13 18.80
C TYR A 36 3.23 11.89 20.08
N LEU A 37 2.38 12.92 20.00
CA LEU A 37 1.92 13.66 21.18
C LEU A 37 1.19 12.75 22.16
N ASN A 38 0.23 11.96 21.69
CA ASN A 38 -0.52 11.03 22.53
C ASN A 38 0.39 9.96 23.15
N GLN A 39 1.32 9.41 22.37
CA GLN A 39 2.30 8.46 22.88
C GLN A 39 3.19 9.09 23.97
N LYS A 40 3.64 10.34 23.75
CA LYS A 40 4.44 11.07 24.73
C LYS A 40 3.64 11.34 26.01
N LEU A 41 2.39 11.77 25.91
CA LEU A 41 1.51 11.98 27.06
C LEU A 41 1.31 10.70 27.88
N SER A 42 1.06 9.56 27.22
CA SER A 42 0.93 8.26 27.91
C SER A 42 2.22 7.85 28.63
N LEU A 43 3.38 8.15 28.04
CA LEU A 43 4.68 7.93 28.68
C LEU A 43 4.89 8.84 29.89
N LEU A 44 4.52 10.13 29.79
CA LEU A 44 4.60 11.07 30.92
C LEU A 44 3.73 10.57 32.09
N ASP A 45 2.50 10.16 31.81
CA ASP A 45 1.55 9.68 32.82
C ASP A 45 2.07 8.41 33.52
N SER A 46 2.55 7.46 32.74
CA SER A 46 3.18 6.24 33.27
C SER A 46 4.41 6.55 34.12
N THR A 47 5.23 7.52 33.71
CA THR A 47 6.41 7.96 34.45
C THR A 47 6.03 8.65 35.76
N ALA A 48 5.00 9.50 35.73
CA ALA A 48 4.45 10.15 36.92
C ALA A 48 3.95 9.13 37.93
N GLY A 49 3.18 8.12 37.51
CA GLY A 49 2.73 7.04 38.38
C GLY A 49 3.85 6.18 38.97
N LEU A 50 4.98 6.02 38.26
CA LEU A 50 6.17 5.34 38.81
C LEU A 50 6.89 6.17 39.87
N ILE A 51 7.00 7.49 39.66
CA ILE A 51 7.58 8.43 40.61
C ILE A 51 6.69 8.50 41.87
N ASP A 52 5.38 8.62 41.70
CA ASP A 52 4.41 8.72 42.79
C ASP A 52 4.42 7.52 43.74
N LYS A 53 4.61 6.30 43.20
CA LYS A 53 4.74 5.09 44.01
C LYS A 53 5.99 5.07 44.90
N GLN A 54 7.06 5.76 44.50
CA GLN A 54 8.35 5.75 45.20
C GLN A 54 8.53 6.99 46.09
N TYR A 55 7.90 8.11 45.71
CA TYR A 55 8.08 9.39 46.36
C TYR A 55 7.36 9.46 47.72
N LYS A 56 8.13 9.69 48.79
CA LYS A 56 7.62 9.81 50.17
C LYS A 56 7.69 11.24 50.74
N GLY A 57 7.98 12.22 49.89
CA GLY A 57 8.05 13.63 50.27
C GLY A 57 9.46 14.24 50.33
N LEU A 58 10.51 13.45 50.13
CA LEU A 58 11.87 13.97 49.96
C LEU A 58 12.40 13.56 48.57
N PRO A 59 12.71 14.51 47.68
CA PRO A 59 13.24 14.18 46.35
C PRO A 59 14.57 13.43 46.39
N GLU A 60 15.36 13.65 47.45
CA GLU A 60 16.64 12.98 47.70
C GLU A 60 16.51 11.45 47.77
N ASP A 61 15.37 10.95 48.25
CA ASP A 61 15.12 9.52 48.40
C ASP A 61 14.92 8.80 47.05
N ILE A 62 14.58 9.55 46.00
CA ILE A 62 14.24 9.01 44.68
C ILE A 62 15.10 9.61 43.55
N LEU A 63 16.25 10.20 43.87
CA LEU A 63 17.14 10.86 42.90
C LEU A 63 17.45 9.97 41.68
N LEU A 64 17.73 8.68 41.88
CA LEU A 64 17.98 7.73 40.79
C LEU A 64 16.76 7.52 39.89
N ALA A 65 15.55 7.49 40.44
CA ALA A 65 14.32 7.37 39.66
C ALA A 65 14.02 8.66 38.89
N LEU A 66 14.31 9.82 39.48
CA LEU A 66 14.19 11.13 38.83
C LEU A 66 15.19 11.25 37.67
N GLU A 67 16.45 10.87 37.89
CA GLU A 67 17.49 10.85 36.84
C GLU A 67 17.16 9.83 35.74
N GLY A 68 16.61 8.67 36.12
CA GLY A 68 16.11 7.66 35.17
C GLY A 68 14.98 8.20 34.31
N ALA A 69 14.03 8.94 34.88
CA ALA A 69 12.98 9.63 34.16
C ALA A 69 13.56 10.69 33.22
N GLU A 70 14.48 11.52 33.69
CA GLU A 70 15.12 12.57 32.89
C GLU A 70 15.82 12.00 31.66
N ASN A 71 16.59 10.92 31.81
CA ASN A 71 17.35 10.33 30.72
C ASN A 71 16.50 9.44 29.80
N THR A 72 15.63 8.59 30.37
CA THR A 72 14.88 7.58 29.61
C THR A 72 13.62 8.15 28.98
N ALA A 73 12.87 8.97 29.73
CA ALA A 73 11.68 9.62 29.20
C ALA A 73 12.00 10.94 28.51
N SER A 74 13.24 11.43 28.59
CA SER A 74 13.68 12.73 28.04
C SER A 74 12.78 13.87 28.53
N VAL A 75 12.63 13.97 29.84
CA VAL A 75 11.76 14.95 30.51
C VAL A 75 12.55 15.82 31.46
N ASN A 76 12.12 17.05 31.64
CA ASN A 76 12.50 17.86 32.79
C ASN A 76 11.48 17.63 33.90
N VAL A 77 11.96 17.51 35.13
CA VAL A 77 11.17 17.25 36.32
C VAL A 77 11.22 18.45 37.26
N ILE A 78 10.05 18.85 37.74
CA ILE A 78 9.90 19.80 38.83
C ILE A 78 9.00 19.16 39.87
N ILE A 79 9.40 19.24 41.14
CA ILE A 79 8.53 18.86 42.27
C ILE A 79 8.27 20.12 43.07
N LEU A 80 7.00 20.43 43.30
CA LEU A 80 6.53 21.54 44.11
C LEU A 80 5.85 21.00 45.37
N ASP A 81 5.99 21.71 46.48
CA ASP A 81 5.16 21.45 47.66
C ASP A 81 3.71 21.95 47.44
N SER A 82 2.83 21.63 48.39
CA SER A 82 1.43 22.11 48.40
C SER A 82 1.28 23.64 48.47
N ARG A 83 2.36 24.39 48.71
CA ARG A 83 2.42 25.87 48.69
C ARG A 83 3.14 26.39 47.44
N LEU A 84 3.27 25.55 46.41
CA LEU A 84 3.94 25.84 45.13
C LEU A 84 5.42 26.23 45.26
N GLN A 85 6.09 25.85 46.35
CA GLN A 85 7.53 26.02 46.51
C GLN A 85 8.29 24.86 45.89
N VAL A 86 9.35 25.17 45.15
CA VAL A 86 10.18 24.17 44.46
C VAL A 86 10.96 23.32 45.47
N LYS A 87 10.71 22.01 45.49
CA LYS A 87 11.47 21.00 46.24
C LYS A 87 12.55 20.33 45.39
N TYR A 88 12.28 20.15 44.10
CA TYR A 88 13.23 19.58 43.14
C TYR A 88 13.13 20.27 41.79
N LEU A 89 14.26 20.40 41.11
CA LEU A 89 14.38 20.93 39.77
C LEU A 89 15.51 20.20 39.04
N SER A 90 15.19 19.60 37.89
CA SER A 90 16.18 18.96 37.02
C SER A 90 17.33 19.89 36.65
N LEU A 91 18.52 19.30 36.50
CA LEU A 91 19.78 20.02 36.27
C LEU A 91 19.74 20.90 35.01
N SER A 92 18.99 20.51 33.98
CA SER A 92 18.79 21.29 32.75
C SER A 92 18.09 22.64 32.95
N ARG A 93 17.46 22.89 34.12
CA ARG A 93 16.76 24.15 34.46
C ARG A 93 17.45 24.98 35.56
N ARG A 94 18.67 24.63 35.97
CA ARG A 94 19.34 25.14 37.19
C ARG A 94 19.83 26.59 37.17
N ASN A 95 19.24 27.48 36.35
CA ASN A 95 19.48 28.93 36.44
C ASN A 95 18.29 29.61 37.16
N PRO A 96 18.36 29.80 38.48
CA PRO A 96 17.23 30.18 39.34
C PRO A 96 16.78 31.65 39.25
N THR A 97 17.52 32.51 38.54
CA THR A 97 17.33 33.97 38.57
C THR A 97 16.13 34.50 37.79
N GLN A 98 15.46 33.66 36.99
CA GLN A 98 14.26 34.07 36.23
C GLN A 98 13.24 32.93 36.29
N ARG A 99 12.41 32.95 37.33
CA ARG A 99 11.28 32.04 37.51
C ARG A 99 10.30 32.21 36.36
N ASN A 100 9.93 31.13 35.67
CA ASN A 100 8.74 31.10 34.81
C ASN A 100 7.49 31.20 35.72
N GLU A 101 7.15 32.42 36.15
CA GLU A 101 5.93 32.70 36.92
C GLU A 101 4.67 32.26 36.17
N LEU A 102 4.71 32.30 34.84
CA LEU A 102 3.60 31.91 33.97
C LEU A 102 3.20 30.43 34.11
N SER A 103 4.15 29.51 34.36
CA SER A 103 3.80 28.09 34.57
C SER A 103 3.19 27.81 35.95
N LEU A 104 3.59 28.55 36.98
CA LEU A 104 3.06 28.38 38.34
C LEU A 104 1.67 29.00 38.49
N ALA A 105 1.43 30.15 37.85
CA ALA A 105 0.13 30.81 37.82
C ALA A 105 -0.94 29.92 37.16
N THR A 106 -0.62 29.28 36.01
CA THR A 106 -1.55 28.36 35.35
C THR A 106 -1.83 27.11 36.18
N ILE A 107 -0.85 26.59 36.94
CA ILE A 107 -1.08 25.47 37.86
C ILE A 107 -2.02 25.89 39.00
N ALA A 108 -1.85 27.10 39.54
CA ALA A 108 -2.73 27.62 40.58
C ALA A 108 -4.17 27.84 40.06
N GLU A 109 -4.33 28.35 38.84
CA GLU A 109 -5.64 28.60 38.22
C GLU A 109 -6.39 27.30 37.90
N ARG A 110 -5.67 26.23 37.55
CA ARG A 110 -6.25 24.91 37.22
C ARG A 110 -6.08 23.90 38.36
N TYR A 111 -5.87 24.37 39.59
CA TYR A 111 -5.65 23.48 40.74
C TYR A 111 -6.87 22.60 41.04
N ASP A 112 -8.08 23.11 40.78
CA ASP A 112 -9.32 22.33 40.96
C ASP A 112 -9.34 21.09 40.06
N GLU A 113 -8.98 21.24 38.77
CA GLU A 113 -8.87 20.13 37.80
C GLU A 113 -7.82 19.10 38.26
N LEU A 114 -6.71 19.57 38.82
CA LEU A 114 -5.67 18.71 39.39
C LEU A 114 -6.20 17.86 40.56
N THR A 115 -7.06 18.43 41.41
CA THR A 115 -7.67 17.68 42.53
C THR A 115 -8.80 16.75 42.09
N GLU A 116 -9.51 17.08 41.01
CA GLU A 116 -10.62 16.28 40.48
C GLU A 116 -10.14 15.08 39.66
N TYR A 117 -9.18 15.31 38.75
CA TYR A 117 -8.71 14.30 37.79
C TYR A 117 -7.33 13.70 38.13
N GLY A 118 -6.64 14.23 39.13
CA GLY A 118 -5.31 13.78 39.56
C GLY A 118 -4.16 14.24 38.66
N SER A 119 -4.43 14.61 37.41
CA SER A 119 -3.46 15.20 36.50
C SER A 119 -4.11 16.00 35.38
N PHE A 120 -3.35 16.89 34.75
CA PHE A 120 -3.76 17.57 33.53
C PHE A 120 -2.56 17.95 32.67
N ASN A 121 -2.83 18.19 31.38
CA ASN A 121 -1.82 18.54 30.39
C ASN A 121 -1.94 20.01 29.97
N LEU A 122 -0.81 20.64 29.67
CA LEU A 122 -0.78 22.01 29.16
C LEU A 122 0.48 22.26 28.31
N ILE A 123 0.38 23.17 27.35
CA ILE A 123 1.54 23.66 26.60
C ILE A 123 1.93 25.02 27.17
N THR A 124 3.19 25.17 27.58
CA THR A 124 3.77 26.47 27.99
C THR A 124 4.91 26.86 27.09
N ARG A 125 5.04 28.15 26.82
CA ARG A 125 6.26 28.71 26.22
C ARG A 125 7.29 29.01 27.30
N ASP A 126 8.51 28.49 27.13
CA ASP A 126 9.66 28.98 27.88
C ASP A 126 10.22 30.21 27.16
N LEU A 127 10.04 31.39 27.76
CA LEU A 127 10.44 32.67 27.16
C LEU A 127 11.96 32.81 27.02
N ARG A 128 12.76 32.06 27.77
CA ARG A 128 14.23 32.13 27.71
C ARG A 128 14.78 31.39 26.50
N LEU A 129 14.17 30.24 26.21
CA LEU A 129 14.52 29.39 25.07
C LEU A 129 13.71 29.76 23.82
N ASN A 130 12.63 30.53 23.99
CA ASN A 130 11.63 30.80 22.96
C ASN A 130 11.06 29.49 22.35
N ASP A 131 10.93 28.46 23.20
CA ASP A 131 10.47 27.13 22.82
C ASP A 131 9.22 26.73 23.60
N ASP A 132 8.32 26.01 22.93
CA ASP A 132 7.13 25.47 23.56
C ASP A 132 7.43 24.10 24.20
N PHE A 133 6.87 23.90 25.40
CA PHE A 133 7.00 22.68 26.19
C PHE A 133 5.62 22.08 26.41
N LEU A 134 5.51 20.77 26.19
CA LEU A 134 4.40 19.97 26.65
C LEU A 134 4.65 19.59 28.11
N ASN A 135 3.71 19.90 28.98
CA ASN A 135 3.79 19.61 30.41
C ASN A 135 2.64 18.70 30.83
N LEU A 136 2.99 17.68 31.61
CA LEU A 136 2.06 16.95 32.46
C LEU A 136 2.22 17.47 33.88
N VAL A 137 1.11 17.93 34.48
CA VAL A 137 1.02 18.30 35.88
C VAL A 137 0.28 17.18 36.60
N TYR A 138 0.88 16.63 37.65
CA TYR A 138 0.38 15.44 38.35
C TYR A 138 0.38 15.67 39.85
N LEU A 139 -0.71 15.29 40.52
CA LEU A 139 -0.85 15.37 41.97
C LEU A 139 -0.34 14.08 42.61
N LEU A 140 0.75 14.19 43.36
CA LEU A 140 1.32 13.06 44.08
C LEU A 140 0.46 12.70 45.29
N ASN A 141 0.57 11.46 45.77
CA ASN A 141 -0.21 10.95 46.92
C ASN A 141 -0.02 11.79 48.19
N ASN A 142 1.15 12.42 48.35
CA ASN A 142 1.46 13.29 49.48
C ASN A 142 1.01 14.76 49.27
N ARG A 143 0.27 15.05 48.20
CA ARG A 143 -0.18 16.38 47.75
C ARG A 143 0.90 17.33 47.27
N ASP A 144 2.12 16.84 47.05
CA ASP A 144 3.09 17.59 46.25
C ASP A 144 2.69 17.53 44.77
N ILE A 145 3.16 18.48 43.98
CA ILE A 145 2.85 18.56 42.55
C ILE A 145 4.10 18.19 41.76
N LEU A 146 3.96 17.18 40.90
CA LEU A 146 4.97 16.79 39.93
C LEU A 146 4.66 17.44 38.58
N VAL A 147 5.66 18.12 37.99
CA VAL A 147 5.57 18.64 36.63
C VAL A 147 6.62 17.95 35.78
N LEU A 148 6.18 17.24 34.75
CA LEU A 148 7.04 16.62 33.74
C LEU A 148 6.92 17.43 32.45
N SER A 149 8.03 18.01 31.98
CA SER A 149 8.07 18.88 30.81
C SER A 149 8.96 18.30 29.72
N THR A 150 8.45 18.21 28.49
CA THR A 150 9.23 17.83 27.31
C THR A 150 9.18 18.94 26.25
N PRO A 151 10.29 19.25 25.56
CA PRO A 151 10.26 20.20 24.44
C PRO A 151 9.32 19.71 23.34
N LEU A 152 8.37 20.55 22.92
CA LEU A 152 7.44 20.27 21.83
C LEU A 152 8.17 20.24 20.48
N ALA A 153 9.20 21.09 20.33
CA ALA A 153 10.03 21.15 19.14
C ALA A 153 10.71 19.79 18.83
N ALA A 154 11.11 19.03 19.86
CA ALA A 154 11.68 17.69 19.66
C ALA A 154 10.67 16.71 19.05
N ILE A 155 9.40 16.80 19.48
CA ILE A 155 8.30 15.97 18.95
C ILE A 155 8.05 16.32 17.48
N GLN A 156 7.96 17.60 17.17
CA GLN A 156 7.74 18.10 15.81
C GLN A 156 8.92 17.79 14.88
N ALA A 157 10.16 17.94 15.36
CA ALA A 157 11.35 17.60 14.60
C ALA A 157 11.39 16.11 14.23
N ASN A 158 11.06 15.23 15.18
CA ASN A 158 10.98 13.79 14.94
C ASN A 158 9.89 13.44 13.91
N ALA A 159 8.71 14.05 14.04
CA ALA A 159 7.63 13.90 13.06
C ALA A 159 8.05 14.41 11.66
N ALA A 160 8.76 15.54 11.59
CA ALA A 160 9.26 16.09 10.33
C ALA A 160 10.33 15.20 9.67
N VAL A 161 11.23 14.61 10.45
CA VAL A 161 12.21 13.63 9.95
C VAL A 161 11.49 12.41 9.38
N ALA A 162 10.49 11.88 10.10
CA ALA A 162 9.66 10.79 9.61
C ALA A 162 8.92 11.18 8.32
N ASN A 163 8.31 12.36 8.24
CA ASN A 163 7.67 12.87 7.02
C ASN A 163 8.62 12.88 5.81
N ARG A 164 9.85 13.37 5.98
CA ARG A 164 10.88 13.34 4.93
C ARG A 164 11.25 11.91 4.53
N PHE A 165 11.43 11.02 5.50
CA PHE A 165 11.72 9.61 5.24
C PHE A 165 10.60 8.95 4.42
N PHE A 166 9.33 9.17 4.79
CA PHE A 166 8.18 8.66 4.05
C PHE A 166 8.07 9.22 2.63
N LEU A 167 8.50 10.47 2.39
CA LEU A 167 8.57 11.00 1.03
C LEU A 167 9.62 10.26 0.19
N TYR A 168 10.82 10.00 0.75
CA TYR A 168 11.85 9.25 0.05
C TYR A 168 11.42 7.80 -0.24
N THR A 169 10.88 7.10 0.75
CA THR A 169 10.41 5.72 0.55
C THR A 169 9.19 5.66 -0.37
N GLY A 170 8.31 6.66 -0.32
CA GLY A 170 7.20 6.83 -1.27
C GLY A 170 7.68 7.00 -2.71
N ALA A 171 8.69 7.82 -2.95
CA ALA A 171 9.30 8.00 -4.27
C ALA A 171 9.92 6.70 -4.81
N VAL A 172 10.66 5.97 -3.96
CA VAL A 172 11.23 4.66 -4.31
C VAL A 172 10.13 3.64 -4.60
N THR A 173 9.06 3.63 -3.80
CA THR A 173 7.90 2.76 -4.00
C THR A 173 7.19 3.05 -5.32
N LEU A 174 7.02 4.32 -5.68
CA LEU A 174 6.48 4.70 -6.99
C LEU A 174 7.37 4.21 -8.13
N LEU A 175 8.69 4.37 -8.03
CA LEU A 175 9.63 3.92 -9.06
C LEU A 175 9.59 2.39 -9.25
N LEU A 176 9.81 1.64 -8.18
CA LEU A 176 9.86 0.18 -8.23
C LEU A 176 8.49 -0.40 -8.53
N GLY A 177 7.43 0.17 -7.96
CA GLY A 177 6.05 -0.22 -8.22
C GLY A 177 5.64 0.03 -9.67
N SER A 178 6.04 1.16 -10.28
CA SER A 178 5.79 1.42 -11.70
C SER A 178 6.52 0.40 -12.58
N LEU A 179 7.79 0.09 -12.27
CA LEU A 179 8.54 -0.92 -13.02
C LEU A 179 7.88 -2.30 -12.90
N ALA A 180 7.46 -2.69 -11.69
CA ALA A 180 6.73 -3.93 -11.46
C ALA A 180 5.40 -3.94 -12.24
N ALA A 181 4.58 -2.90 -12.12
CA ALA A 181 3.32 -2.77 -12.85
C ALA A 181 3.51 -2.91 -14.37
N PHE A 182 4.58 -2.34 -14.92
CA PHE A 182 4.91 -2.49 -16.34
C PHE A 182 5.26 -3.93 -16.71
N LEU A 183 6.11 -4.58 -15.92
CA LEU A 183 6.52 -5.98 -16.16
C LEU A 183 5.33 -6.94 -16.04
N PHE A 184 4.49 -6.76 -15.02
CA PHE A 184 3.25 -7.53 -14.85
C PHE A 184 2.29 -7.29 -16.03
N ALA A 185 1.99 -6.04 -16.36
CA ALA A 185 1.11 -5.73 -17.49
C ALA A 185 1.60 -6.38 -18.80
N ARG A 186 2.91 -6.35 -19.05
CA ARG A 186 3.52 -6.98 -20.23
C ARG A 186 3.43 -8.51 -20.18
N ARG A 187 3.79 -9.13 -19.06
CA ARG A 187 3.83 -10.60 -18.90
C ARG A 187 2.49 -11.27 -19.13
N PHE A 188 1.40 -10.67 -18.65
CA PHE A 188 0.05 -11.22 -18.82
C PHE A 188 -0.57 -10.84 -20.16
N THR A 189 -0.37 -9.60 -20.63
CA THR A 189 -1.06 -9.14 -21.84
C THR A 189 -0.42 -9.67 -23.13
N GLN A 190 0.91 -9.89 -23.15
CA GLN A 190 1.58 -10.38 -24.37
C GLN A 190 1.04 -11.74 -24.86
N PRO A 191 0.97 -12.80 -24.01
CA PRO A 191 0.42 -14.08 -24.42
C PRO A 191 -1.03 -13.98 -24.92
N ILE A 192 -1.85 -13.16 -24.26
CA ILE A 192 -3.25 -12.95 -24.67
C ILE A 192 -3.34 -12.30 -26.05
N LEU A 193 -2.49 -11.30 -26.33
CA LEU A 193 -2.44 -10.65 -27.64
C LEU A 193 -1.95 -11.61 -28.74
N GLU A 194 -1.02 -12.50 -28.41
CA GLU A 194 -0.53 -13.55 -29.32
C GLU A 194 -1.61 -14.57 -29.63
N MET A 195 -2.29 -15.11 -28.61
CA MET A 195 -3.43 -16.01 -28.78
C MET A 195 -4.53 -15.36 -29.64
N ASN A 196 -4.84 -14.07 -29.41
CA ASN A 196 -5.81 -13.35 -30.23
C ASN A 196 -5.37 -13.21 -31.69
N ARG A 197 -4.07 -13.05 -31.98
CA ARG A 197 -3.56 -13.03 -33.36
C ARG A 197 -3.71 -14.39 -34.04
N ILE A 198 -3.37 -15.47 -33.33
CA ILE A 198 -3.53 -16.85 -33.85
C ILE A 198 -5.00 -17.16 -34.10
N ALA A 199 -5.89 -16.81 -33.16
CA ALA A 199 -7.33 -16.95 -33.36
C ALA A 199 -7.82 -16.16 -34.59
N GLN A 200 -7.27 -14.98 -34.85
CA GLN A 200 -7.56 -14.20 -36.07
C GLN A 200 -6.99 -14.82 -37.35
N ASP A 201 -5.91 -15.60 -37.30
CA ASP A 201 -5.40 -16.35 -38.45
C ASP A 201 -6.35 -17.51 -38.80
N MET A 202 -6.87 -18.18 -37.77
CA MET A 202 -7.82 -19.29 -37.93
C MET A 202 -9.13 -18.84 -38.61
N THR A 203 -9.58 -17.59 -38.40
CA THR A 203 -10.75 -17.05 -39.13
C THR A 203 -10.50 -16.87 -40.63
N ARG A 204 -9.22 -16.82 -41.04
CA ARG A 204 -8.79 -16.80 -42.44
C ARG A 204 -8.38 -18.19 -42.95
N LEU A 205 -8.74 -19.26 -42.21
CA LEU A 205 -8.39 -20.65 -42.51
C LEU A 205 -6.87 -20.91 -42.52
N ASP A 206 -6.08 -20.06 -41.85
CA ASP A 206 -4.65 -20.28 -41.65
C ASP A 206 -4.41 -20.91 -40.27
N PHE A 207 -4.05 -22.19 -40.29
CA PHE A 207 -3.78 -23.01 -39.10
C PHE A 207 -2.29 -23.31 -38.91
N SER A 208 -1.41 -22.60 -39.62
CA SER A 208 0.04 -22.84 -39.60
C SER A 208 0.70 -22.47 -38.26
N ARG A 209 0.16 -21.46 -37.57
CA ARG A 209 0.66 -20.99 -36.28
C ARG A 209 -0.04 -21.68 -35.12
N LYS A 210 0.73 -21.96 -34.06
CA LYS A 210 0.26 -22.53 -32.79
C LYS A 210 0.67 -21.63 -31.63
N VAL A 211 -0.11 -21.63 -30.56
CA VAL A 211 0.22 -20.94 -29.33
C VAL A 211 1.37 -21.66 -28.64
N GLU A 212 2.44 -20.95 -28.32
CA GLU A 212 3.53 -21.47 -27.50
C GLU A 212 3.11 -21.47 -26.02
N VAL A 213 2.81 -22.65 -25.48
CA VAL A 213 2.35 -22.78 -24.09
C VAL A 213 3.55 -22.83 -23.14
N LYS A 214 3.79 -21.72 -22.43
CA LYS A 214 4.85 -21.59 -21.41
C LYS A 214 4.35 -21.60 -19.97
N SER A 215 3.06 -21.35 -19.77
CA SER A 215 2.46 -21.25 -18.44
C SER A 215 1.71 -22.52 -18.08
N GLN A 216 1.64 -22.83 -16.79
CA GLN A 216 0.86 -23.95 -16.22
C GLN A 216 -0.40 -23.47 -15.49
N ASP A 217 -0.83 -22.24 -15.80
CA ASP A 217 -2.02 -21.58 -15.25
C ASP A 217 -3.17 -21.60 -16.27
N GLU A 218 -4.24 -20.85 -16.00
CA GLU A 218 -5.41 -20.74 -16.85
C GLU A 218 -5.09 -20.20 -18.26
N LEU A 219 -4.01 -19.41 -18.42
CA LEU A 219 -3.55 -18.98 -19.75
C LEU A 219 -2.90 -20.14 -20.50
N GLY A 220 -2.21 -21.04 -19.79
CA GLY A 220 -1.67 -22.27 -20.37
C GLY A 220 -2.77 -23.20 -20.86
N GLU A 221 -3.79 -23.44 -20.04
CA GLU A 221 -4.96 -24.25 -20.41
C GLU A 221 -5.72 -23.67 -21.61
N LEU A 222 -5.88 -22.34 -21.66
CA LEU A 222 -6.46 -21.66 -22.81
C LEU A 222 -5.62 -21.86 -24.08
N GLY A 223 -4.30 -21.77 -23.96
CA GLY A 223 -3.38 -22.02 -25.08
C GLY A 223 -3.49 -23.46 -25.62
N HIS A 224 -3.56 -24.46 -24.73
CA HIS A 224 -3.80 -25.85 -25.13
C HIS A 224 -5.15 -26.03 -25.80
N SER A 225 -6.20 -25.43 -25.26
CA SER A 225 -7.55 -25.50 -25.82
C SER A 225 -7.63 -24.88 -27.21
N LEU A 226 -6.98 -23.72 -27.42
CA LEU A 226 -6.94 -23.04 -28.72
C LEU A 226 -6.17 -23.87 -29.77
N ASN A 227 -5.06 -24.48 -29.38
CA ASN A 227 -4.29 -25.37 -30.26
C ASN A 227 -5.10 -26.61 -30.67
N SER A 228 -5.81 -27.24 -29.72
CA SER A 228 -6.69 -28.39 -30.00
C SER A 228 -7.83 -28.01 -30.96
N LEU A 229 -8.45 -26.84 -30.75
CA LEU A 229 -9.49 -26.32 -31.63
C LEU A 229 -8.95 -26.04 -33.05
N SER A 230 -7.75 -25.47 -33.15
CA SER A 230 -7.07 -25.24 -34.44
C SER A 230 -6.82 -26.55 -35.19
N GLU A 231 -6.38 -27.59 -34.50
CA GLU A 231 -6.12 -28.89 -35.09
C GLU A 231 -7.40 -29.58 -35.59
N GLN A 232 -8.48 -29.54 -34.78
CA GLN A 232 -9.77 -30.08 -35.16
C GLN A 232 -10.36 -29.36 -36.38
N LEU A 233 -10.32 -28.03 -36.41
CA LEU A 233 -10.79 -27.24 -37.55
C LEU A 233 -10.01 -27.57 -38.83
N ASN A 234 -8.67 -27.58 -38.74
CA ASN A 234 -7.82 -27.90 -39.88
C ASN A 234 -8.13 -29.30 -40.44
N ARG A 235 -8.34 -30.27 -39.54
CA ARG A 235 -8.72 -31.63 -39.92
C ARG A 235 -10.08 -31.68 -40.61
N SER A 236 -11.11 -31.07 -40.02
CA SER A 236 -12.46 -31.05 -40.61
C SER A 236 -12.49 -30.38 -41.98
N ILE A 237 -11.74 -29.28 -42.16
CA ILE A 237 -11.63 -28.61 -43.46
C ILE A 237 -10.91 -29.51 -44.49
N SER A 238 -9.84 -30.17 -44.08
CA SER A 238 -9.10 -31.10 -44.96
C SER A 238 -9.97 -32.29 -45.38
N GLU A 239 -10.77 -32.84 -44.46
CA GLU A 239 -11.72 -33.91 -44.72
C GLU A 239 -12.83 -33.46 -45.69
N LEU A 240 -13.38 -32.25 -45.50
CA LEU A 240 -14.37 -31.66 -46.41
C LEU A 240 -13.80 -31.40 -47.81
N GLN A 241 -12.57 -30.89 -47.91
CA GLN A 241 -11.89 -30.68 -49.19
C GLN A 241 -11.66 -32.01 -49.92
N GLY A 242 -11.22 -33.06 -49.20
CA GLY A 242 -11.05 -34.40 -49.76
C GLY A 242 -12.37 -35.04 -50.18
N ALA A 243 -13.45 -34.85 -49.42
CA ALA A 243 -14.79 -35.31 -49.80
C ALA A 243 -15.30 -34.59 -51.05
N ASN A 244 -15.14 -33.26 -51.14
CA ASN A 244 -15.50 -32.50 -52.33
C ASN A 244 -14.72 -32.94 -53.57
N ALA A 245 -13.41 -33.20 -53.45
CA ALA A 245 -12.59 -33.67 -54.57
C ALA A 245 -13.08 -35.04 -55.08
N ARG A 246 -13.39 -35.98 -54.17
CA ARG A 246 -13.96 -37.29 -54.53
C ARG A 246 -15.33 -37.17 -55.18
N LEU A 247 -16.20 -36.31 -54.65
CA LEU A 247 -17.53 -36.06 -55.21
C LEU A 247 -17.43 -35.49 -56.63
N GLN A 248 -16.50 -34.55 -56.87
CA GLN A 248 -16.24 -34.01 -58.20
C GLN A 248 -15.76 -35.09 -59.19
N GLU A 249 -14.88 -35.98 -58.74
CA GLU A 249 -14.40 -37.10 -59.54
C GLU A 249 -15.53 -38.09 -59.89
N GLU A 250 -16.42 -38.38 -58.92
CA GLU A 250 -17.56 -39.27 -59.11
C GLU A 250 -18.58 -38.69 -60.10
N VAL A 251 -18.90 -37.40 -59.98
CA VAL A 251 -19.79 -36.69 -60.93
C VAL A 251 -19.23 -36.71 -62.34
N GLU A 252 -17.91 -36.53 -62.50
CA GLU A 252 -17.28 -36.56 -63.82
C GLU A 252 -17.28 -37.96 -64.43
N ARG A 253 -17.03 -39.00 -63.61
CA ARG A 253 -17.17 -40.40 -64.03
C ARG A 253 -18.60 -40.73 -64.46
N GLU A 254 -19.60 -40.27 -63.71
CA GLU A 254 -21.01 -40.50 -64.05
C GLU A 254 -21.38 -39.85 -65.40
N ARG A 255 -20.90 -38.63 -65.66
CA ARG A 255 -21.07 -37.96 -66.96
C ARG A 255 -20.45 -38.75 -68.11
N GLN A 256 -19.23 -39.25 -67.95
CA GLN A 256 -18.57 -40.06 -68.97
C GLN A 256 -19.36 -41.34 -69.27
N ILE A 257 -19.92 -41.98 -68.24
CA ILE A 257 -20.78 -43.17 -68.41
C ILE A 257 -22.06 -42.82 -69.18
N ASP A 258 -22.71 -41.71 -68.86
CA ASP A 258 -23.93 -41.28 -69.58
C ASP A 258 -23.64 -40.93 -71.05
N GLU A 259 -22.50 -40.29 -71.35
CA GLU A 259 -22.07 -40.03 -72.73
C GLU A 259 -21.79 -41.31 -73.51
N MET A 260 -21.01 -42.24 -72.95
CA MET A 260 -20.76 -43.56 -73.58
C MET A 260 -22.07 -44.30 -73.84
N ARG A 261 -23.05 -44.22 -72.92
CA ARG A 261 -24.38 -44.82 -73.10
C ARG A 261 -25.14 -44.18 -74.26
N LYS A 262 -25.16 -42.85 -74.37
CA LYS A 262 -25.82 -42.14 -75.48
C LYS A 262 -25.18 -42.48 -76.82
N GLU A 263 -23.85 -42.51 -76.88
CA GLU A 263 -23.10 -42.88 -78.08
C GLU A 263 -23.42 -44.32 -78.50
N PHE A 264 -23.41 -45.28 -77.56
CA PHE A 264 -23.78 -46.66 -77.83
C PHE A 264 -25.20 -46.77 -78.41
N ILE A 265 -26.20 -46.14 -77.80
CA ILE A 265 -27.58 -46.16 -78.29
C ILE A 265 -27.70 -45.50 -79.68
N SER A 266 -26.97 -44.41 -79.91
CA SER A 266 -26.89 -43.74 -81.22
C SER A 266 -26.32 -44.68 -82.29
N ASN A 267 -25.19 -45.35 -82.01
CA ASN A 267 -24.54 -46.27 -82.94
C ASN A 267 -25.41 -47.51 -83.22
N VAL A 268 -26.02 -48.11 -82.20
CA VAL A 268 -26.93 -49.26 -82.35
C VAL A 268 -28.20 -48.88 -83.13
N SER A 269 -28.76 -47.69 -82.90
CA SER A 269 -29.91 -47.20 -83.66
C SER A 269 -29.57 -46.94 -85.12
N HIS A 270 -28.32 -46.53 -85.39
CA HIS A 270 -27.84 -46.31 -86.74
C HIS A 270 -27.69 -47.62 -87.52
N GLU A 271 -27.26 -48.72 -86.88
CA GLU A 271 -27.18 -50.04 -87.53
C GLU A 271 -28.55 -50.67 -87.78
N LEU A 272 -29.51 -50.55 -86.84
CA LEU A 272 -30.85 -51.15 -86.96
C LEU A 272 -31.78 -50.48 -88.00
N LYS A 273 -31.42 -49.29 -88.49
CA LYS A 273 -32.19 -48.54 -89.51
C LYS A 273 -31.71 -48.76 -90.94
N THR A 274 -30.62 -49.51 -91.12
CA THR A 274 -30.04 -49.92 -92.41
C THR A 274 -30.43 -51.36 -92.72
#